data_AF-A0A9D2B219-F1
#
_entry.id   AF-A0A9D2B219-F1
#
_cell.length_a   1.000
_cell.length_b   1.000
_cell.length_c   1.000
_cell.angle_alpha   90.00
_cell.angle_beta   90.00
_cell.angle_gamma   90.00
#
_symmetry.space_group_name_H-M   'P 1'
#
loop_
_entity.id
_entity.type
_entity.pdbx_description
1 polymer ?
#
loop_
_entity_poly.entity_id
_entity_poly.type
_entity_poly.pdbx_seq_one_letter_code
_entity_poly.pdbx_strand_id
1 'polypeptide(L)'
;KIMNVTQNGDVDFVLYGYNNRGEHEGMVGISVYHYSSEQNLVEEKVFIPSTKSYEFLDKDLEILSYINENNQLFLLINESLYQVDISEGTYTVLQEYVPREWFVVSESNAHAAWIEGDDPYAATSIQVIDFETLETRTLHAADGQYLRALGFMNEDLVYGITRAENVVEDAEGHKTFAIDTVRIQDFEGNVQKEYSREGMYITNVTVGHTLLEMELSAWENGSYVPKTSDNIMNNNKTGKDVVSVARNTTSRQGVGIMLAFSQSIEDTDPLVVYSKMRVSDEVPQITMEANESESNLYYVYGYGALQGIYSNPVEAIQAADEVSGVVLNRQQQYIWERGNQRTQITLNVQDIPEEFLAANADMEVLQESLGTRGTVMDLTGCTLDQVLYCISAQRPVIAKTGDNSYALLIGYDQYNTWWYDTATQTAVAHGMQDSTALFEQAGNVFITYVETYNE
;
A
#
# COMPACT_ATOMS: atom_id res chain seq x y z
N LYS A 1 -3.78 -0.90 -20.31
CA LYS A 1 -4.42 -1.96 -19.49
C LYS A 1 -5.72 -2.38 -20.16
N ILE A 2 -5.97 -3.68 -20.34
CA ILE A 2 -7.28 -4.16 -20.83
C ILE A 2 -8.25 -4.08 -19.65
N MET A 3 -9.42 -3.49 -19.89
CA MET A 3 -10.45 -3.26 -18.89
C MET A 3 -11.55 -4.31 -18.99
N ASN A 4 -12.01 -4.59 -20.20
CA ASN A 4 -13.08 -5.52 -20.48
C ASN A 4 -12.88 -6.15 -21.86
N VAL A 5 -13.35 -7.39 -22.02
CA VAL A 5 -13.45 -8.08 -23.31
C VAL A 5 -14.82 -8.73 -23.39
N THR A 6 -15.66 -8.26 -24.32
CA THR A 6 -17.01 -8.79 -24.48
C THR A 6 -17.01 -10.08 -25.30
N GLN A 7 -18.09 -10.86 -25.20
CA GLN A 7 -18.24 -12.10 -25.99
C GLN A 7 -18.24 -11.86 -27.51
N ASN A 8 -18.60 -10.65 -27.94
CA ASN A 8 -18.62 -10.27 -29.36
C ASN A 8 -17.22 -9.85 -29.87
N GLY A 9 -16.21 -9.84 -29.00
CA GLY A 9 -14.83 -9.49 -29.33
C GLY A 9 -14.52 -8.00 -29.19
N ASP A 10 -15.46 -7.20 -28.69
CA ASP A 10 -15.18 -5.79 -28.37
C ASP A 10 -14.27 -5.71 -27.15
N VAL A 11 -13.39 -4.72 -27.13
CA VAL A 11 -12.38 -4.56 -26.07
C VAL A 11 -12.35 -3.12 -25.59
N ASP A 12 -12.56 -2.94 -24.29
CA ASP A 12 -12.31 -1.67 -23.62
C ASP A 12 -10.93 -1.71 -22.98
N PHE A 13 -10.15 -0.66 -23.19
CA PHE A 13 -8.80 -0.57 -22.65
C PHE A 13 -8.41 0.87 -22.37
N VAL A 14 -7.50 1.05 -21.42
CA VAL A 14 -6.94 2.36 -21.11
C VAL A 14 -5.48 2.43 -21.50
N LEU A 15 -5.08 3.59 -22.05
CA LEU A 15 -3.69 4.02 -22.12
C LEU A 15 -3.50 5.11 -21.10
N TYR A 16 -2.44 5.03 -20.30
CA TYR A 16 -2.18 6.01 -19.26
C TYR A 16 -0.71 6.37 -19.17
N GLY A 17 -0.42 7.58 -18.70
CA GLY A 17 0.91 8.15 -18.65
C GLY A 17 1.11 9.25 -19.69
N TYR A 18 2.36 9.46 -20.09
CA TYR A 18 2.73 10.54 -21.00
C TYR A 18 2.33 10.21 -22.45
N ASN A 19 1.48 11.06 -23.02
CA ASN A 19 1.08 10.98 -24.42
C ASN A 19 2.17 11.63 -25.30
N ASN A 20 2.79 10.83 -26.15
CA ASN A 20 3.90 11.27 -27.00
C ASN A 20 3.49 11.65 -28.43
N ARG A 21 2.19 11.61 -28.75
CA ARG A 21 1.61 11.95 -30.05
C ARG A 21 0.09 12.09 -29.94
N GLY A 22 -0.52 12.68 -30.95
CA GLY A 22 -1.99 12.82 -31.05
C GLY A 22 -2.49 14.11 -30.42
N GLU A 23 -3.81 14.23 -30.25
CA GLU A 23 -4.46 15.44 -29.71
C GLU A 23 -4.01 15.78 -28.28
N HIS A 24 -3.56 14.77 -27.53
CA HIS A 24 -3.09 14.90 -26.15
C HIS A 24 -1.55 14.92 -26.04
N GLU A 25 -0.81 15.11 -27.13
CA GLU A 25 0.66 15.15 -27.11
C GLU A 25 1.20 16.14 -26.06
N GLY A 26 2.10 15.66 -25.21
CA GLY A 26 2.69 16.44 -24.12
C GLY A 26 1.91 16.38 -22.81
N MET A 27 0.70 15.82 -22.80
CA MET A 27 -0.12 15.67 -21.61
C MET A 27 0.09 14.31 -20.94
N VAL A 28 -0.04 14.28 -19.62
CA VAL A 28 -0.16 13.04 -18.85
C VAL A 28 -1.63 12.84 -18.50
N GLY A 29 -2.12 11.61 -18.57
CA GLY A 29 -3.52 11.31 -18.25
C GLY A 29 -3.89 9.85 -18.51
N ILE A 30 -5.19 9.59 -18.54
CA ILE A 30 -5.80 8.29 -18.84
C ILE A 30 -6.71 8.50 -20.06
N SER A 31 -6.39 7.84 -21.16
CA SER A 31 -7.23 7.76 -22.35
C SER A 31 -7.98 6.44 -22.36
N VAL A 32 -9.30 6.49 -22.38
CA VAL A 32 -10.17 5.30 -22.48
C VAL A 32 -10.48 5.04 -23.94
N TYR A 33 -10.22 3.82 -24.38
CA TYR A 33 -10.45 3.37 -25.75
C TYR A 33 -11.43 2.22 -25.78
N HIS A 34 -12.22 2.22 -26.85
CA HIS A 34 -13.08 1.10 -27.21
C HIS A 34 -12.67 0.58 -28.59
N TYR A 35 -12.45 -0.72 -28.68
CA TYR A 35 -12.30 -1.44 -29.94
C TYR A 35 -13.60 -2.17 -30.27
N SER A 36 -14.17 -1.86 -31.45
CA SER A 36 -15.27 -2.62 -32.02
C SER A 36 -14.75 -3.71 -32.96
N SER A 37 -15.04 -4.98 -32.64
CA SER A 37 -14.69 -6.12 -33.47
C SER A 37 -15.49 -6.14 -34.78
N GLU A 38 -16.76 -5.73 -34.76
CA GLU A 38 -17.61 -5.69 -35.95
C GLU A 38 -17.06 -4.69 -36.98
N GLN A 39 -16.64 -3.51 -36.53
CA GLN A 39 -16.14 -2.45 -37.41
C GLN A 39 -14.63 -2.54 -37.63
N ASN A 40 -13.93 -3.35 -36.84
CA ASN A 40 -12.47 -3.38 -36.75
C ASN A 40 -11.88 -1.97 -36.57
N LEU A 41 -12.43 -1.23 -35.60
CA LEU A 41 -12.20 0.19 -35.37
C LEU A 41 -11.89 0.45 -33.90
N VAL A 42 -10.86 1.26 -33.64
CA VAL A 42 -10.55 1.79 -32.30
C VAL A 42 -11.01 3.24 -32.24
N GLU A 43 -11.72 3.59 -31.17
CA GLU A 43 -12.15 4.95 -30.88
C GLU A 43 -11.69 5.35 -29.48
N GLU A 44 -11.13 6.55 -29.35
CA GLU A 44 -10.96 7.19 -28.04
C GLU A 44 -12.33 7.69 -27.57
N LYS A 45 -12.70 7.32 -26.35
CA LYS A 45 -14.01 7.64 -25.78
C LYS A 45 -13.94 8.82 -24.81
N VAL A 46 -12.91 8.88 -23.98
CA VAL A 46 -12.70 9.97 -23.03
C VAL A 46 -11.22 10.10 -22.68
N PHE A 47 -10.78 11.33 -22.45
CA PHE A 47 -9.46 11.64 -21.91
C PHE A 47 -9.58 12.30 -20.53
N ILE A 48 -8.85 11.76 -19.56
CA ILE A 48 -8.77 12.27 -18.20
C ILE A 48 -7.34 12.80 -17.99
N PRO A 49 -7.09 14.12 -18.07
CA PRO A 49 -5.80 14.70 -17.74
C PRO A 49 -5.41 14.43 -16.29
N SER A 50 -4.12 14.25 -16.05
CA SER A 50 -3.53 14.13 -14.72
C SER A 50 -2.31 15.01 -14.58
N THR A 51 -2.13 15.57 -13.38
CA THR A 51 -0.92 16.28 -12.97
C THR A 51 0.13 15.34 -12.38
N LYS A 52 -0.23 14.07 -12.13
CA LYS A 52 0.66 13.04 -11.59
C LYS A 52 1.44 12.38 -12.72
N SER A 53 2.64 11.88 -12.43
CA SER A 53 3.45 11.15 -13.41
C SER A 53 2.86 9.76 -13.69
N TYR A 54 3.40 9.10 -14.72
CA TYR A 54 3.02 7.73 -15.10
C TYR A 54 3.09 6.77 -13.90
N GLU A 55 4.14 6.86 -13.08
CA GLU A 55 4.39 5.95 -11.97
C GLU A 55 3.31 5.99 -10.89
N PHE A 56 2.77 7.18 -10.62
CA PHE A 56 1.68 7.36 -9.67
C PHE A 56 0.37 6.83 -10.24
N LEU A 57 0.08 7.14 -11.51
CA LEU A 57 -1.08 6.62 -12.20
C LEU A 57 -1.04 5.09 -12.26
N ASP A 58 0.11 4.50 -12.55
CA ASP A 58 0.28 3.04 -12.57
C ASP A 58 -0.11 2.42 -11.23
N LYS A 59 0.30 3.05 -10.10
CA LYS A 59 -0.06 2.61 -8.75
C LYS A 59 -1.52 2.86 -8.37
N ASP A 60 -2.13 3.97 -8.80
CA ASP A 60 -3.57 4.21 -8.58
C ASP A 60 -4.42 3.20 -9.38
N LEU A 61 -4.10 3.01 -10.66
CA LEU A 61 -4.83 2.10 -11.55
C LEU A 61 -4.59 0.63 -11.22
N GLU A 62 -3.52 0.30 -10.50
CA GLU A 62 -3.28 -1.04 -9.94
C GLU A 62 -4.32 -1.39 -8.87
N ILE A 63 -4.76 -0.40 -8.06
CA ILE A 63 -5.74 -0.59 -7.00
C ILE A 63 -7.14 -0.78 -7.56
N LEU A 64 -7.64 0.17 -8.35
CA LEU A 64 -8.96 0.04 -8.96
C LEU A 64 -8.96 0.64 -10.37
N SER A 65 -9.39 -0.19 -11.29
CA SER A 65 -9.79 0.22 -12.62
C SER A 65 -10.82 -0.80 -13.12
N TYR A 66 -12.06 -0.36 -13.36
CA TYR A 66 -13.15 -1.22 -13.84
C TYR A 66 -14.06 -0.45 -14.80
N ILE A 67 -14.56 -1.10 -15.87
CA ILE A 67 -15.59 -0.54 -16.76
C ILE A 67 -16.78 -1.51 -16.79
N ASN A 68 -17.96 -1.01 -16.44
CA ASN A 68 -19.20 -1.80 -16.44
C ASN A 68 -19.90 -1.80 -17.81
N GLU A 69 -20.98 -2.59 -17.96
CA GLU A 69 -21.75 -2.69 -19.21
C GLU A 69 -22.44 -1.38 -19.62
N ASN A 70 -22.59 -0.44 -18.67
CA ASN A 70 -23.20 0.87 -18.89
C ASN A 70 -22.17 1.95 -19.32
N ASN A 71 -20.94 1.57 -19.70
CA ASN A 71 -19.84 2.48 -20.05
C ASN A 71 -19.49 3.46 -18.91
N GLN A 72 -19.50 2.97 -17.67
CA GLN A 72 -19.02 3.72 -16.52
C GLN A 72 -17.67 3.19 -16.07
N LEU A 73 -16.70 4.09 -15.97
CA LEU A 73 -15.35 3.80 -15.51
C LEU A 73 -15.23 4.12 -14.02
N PHE A 74 -14.75 3.16 -13.24
CA PHE A 74 -14.48 3.33 -11.81
C PHE A 74 -12.97 3.34 -11.56
N LEU A 75 -12.52 4.32 -10.78
CA LEU A 75 -11.11 4.58 -10.48
C LEU A 75 -10.96 4.97 -9.02
N LEU A 76 -9.93 4.45 -8.34
CA LEU A 76 -9.48 4.98 -7.06
C LEU A 76 -8.22 5.83 -7.31
N ILE A 77 -8.35 7.16 -7.23
CA ILE A 77 -7.24 8.09 -7.49
C ILE A 77 -7.18 9.08 -6.33
N ASN A 78 -5.98 9.32 -5.79
CA ASN A 78 -5.76 10.23 -4.66
C ASN A 78 -6.76 10.00 -3.49
N GLU A 79 -6.96 8.74 -3.10
CA GLU A 79 -7.87 8.37 -2.00
C GLU A 79 -9.34 8.73 -2.26
N SER A 80 -9.74 8.96 -3.51
CA SER A 80 -11.14 9.19 -3.88
C SER A 80 -11.60 8.16 -4.91
N LEU A 81 -12.79 7.60 -4.67
CA LEU A 81 -13.46 6.66 -5.56
C LEU A 81 -14.33 7.43 -6.56
N TYR A 82 -13.94 7.42 -7.82
CA TYR A 82 -14.62 8.11 -8.90
C TYR A 82 -15.48 7.14 -9.72
N GLN A 83 -16.66 7.62 -10.12
CA GLN A 83 -17.48 7.03 -11.17
C GLN A 83 -17.53 8.01 -12.35
N VAL A 84 -16.94 7.61 -13.47
CA VAL A 84 -16.84 8.40 -14.69
C VAL A 84 -17.83 7.87 -15.72
N ASP A 85 -18.76 8.70 -16.15
CA ASP A 85 -19.62 8.39 -17.29
C ASP A 85 -18.87 8.69 -18.59
N ILE A 86 -18.45 7.63 -19.28
CA ILE A 86 -17.67 7.73 -20.52
C ILE A 86 -18.53 8.33 -21.64
N SER A 87 -19.84 8.08 -21.63
CA SER A 87 -20.75 8.49 -22.70
C SER A 87 -21.08 9.97 -22.62
N GLU A 88 -21.33 10.46 -21.40
CA GLU A 88 -21.67 11.86 -21.14
C GLU A 88 -20.43 12.74 -20.96
N GLY A 89 -19.26 12.16 -20.67
CA GLY A 89 -18.07 12.93 -20.36
C GLY A 89 -18.16 13.63 -19.01
N THR A 90 -18.85 13.02 -18.05
CA THR A 90 -19.08 13.55 -16.69
C THR A 90 -18.52 12.59 -15.65
N TYR A 91 -18.42 13.05 -14.41
CA TYR A 91 -18.01 12.19 -13.30
C TYR A 91 -18.74 12.57 -12.03
N THR A 92 -18.78 11.60 -11.11
CA THR A 92 -19.20 11.78 -9.73
C THR A 92 -18.17 11.15 -8.81
N VAL A 93 -18.03 11.69 -7.60
CA VAL A 93 -17.20 11.10 -6.56
C VAL A 93 -18.13 10.28 -5.67
N LEU A 94 -17.93 8.97 -5.65
CA LEU A 94 -18.73 8.04 -4.85
C LEU A 94 -18.33 8.09 -3.38
N GLN A 95 -17.03 8.25 -3.13
CA GLN A 95 -16.47 8.36 -1.79
C GLN A 95 -15.16 9.15 -1.84
N GLU A 96 -15.00 10.10 -0.93
CA GLU A 96 -13.74 10.83 -0.70
C GLU A 96 -13.02 10.28 0.53
N TYR A 97 -11.71 10.51 0.59
CA TYR A 97 -10.86 10.21 1.74
C TYR A 97 -10.92 8.74 2.16
N VAL A 98 -10.71 7.84 1.19
CA VAL A 98 -10.49 6.42 1.42
C VAL A 98 -9.00 6.12 1.26
N PRO A 99 -8.23 6.09 2.37
CA PRO A 99 -6.87 5.61 2.35
C PRO A 99 -6.76 4.27 1.64
N ARG A 100 -5.70 4.10 0.86
CA ARG A 100 -5.49 2.92 0.02
C ARG A 100 -5.49 1.62 0.84
N GLU A 101 -4.94 1.65 2.05
CA GLU A 101 -4.90 0.51 2.98
C GLU A 101 -6.28 0.09 3.51
N TRP A 102 -7.28 0.97 3.36
CA TRP A 102 -8.64 0.74 3.85
C TRP A 102 -9.54 0.21 2.74
N PHE A 103 -9.10 0.29 1.49
CA PHE A 103 -9.86 -0.07 0.29
C PHE A 103 -9.36 -1.40 -0.27
N VAL A 104 -10.27 -2.34 -0.46
CA VAL A 104 -9.99 -3.65 -1.06
C VAL A 104 -10.90 -3.89 -2.26
N VAL A 105 -10.38 -4.56 -3.28
CA VAL A 105 -11.09 -4.87 -4.53
C VAL A 105 -11.16 -6.38 -4.76
N SER A 106 -12.22 -6.82 -5.44
CA SER A 106 -12.34 -8.20 -5.89
C SER A 106 -11.37 -8.53 -7.01
N GLU A 107 -11.18 -9.83 -7.28
CA GLU A 107 -10.24 -10.30 -8.30
C GLU A 107 -10.57 -9.77 -9.71
N SER A 108 -11.85 -9.60 -10.04
CA SER A 108 -12.32 -9.02 -11.29
C SER A 108 -12.38 -7.48 -11.29
N ASN A 109 -12.09 -6.84 -10.16
CA ASN A 109 -12.38 -5.44 -9.85
C ASN A 109 -13.87 -5.05 -9.91
N ALA A 110 -14.80 -6.01 -10.05
CA ALA A 110 -16.24 -5.72 -10.13
C ALA A 110 -16.85 -5.31 -8.78
N HIS A 111 -16.21 -5.68 -7.67
CA HIS A 111 -16.62 -5.30 -6.33
C HIS A 111 -15.50 -4.59 -5.59
N ALA A 112 -15.88 -3.73 -4.65
CA ALA A 112 -14.95 -3.14 -3.69
C ALA A 112 -15.58 -3.04 -2.31
N ALA A 113 -14.72 -2.92 -1.30
CA ALA A 113 -15.12 -2.63 0.06
C ALA A 113 -14.12 -1.72 0.75
N TRP A 114 -14.61 -0.90 1.67
CA TRP A 114 -13.77 -0.07 2.52
C TRP A 114 -14.35 0.13 3.91
N ILE A 115 -13.48 0.33 4.89
CA ILE A 115 -13.93 0.74 6.23
C ILE A 115 -14.40 2.19 6.22
N GLU A 116 -15.41 2.50 7.03
CA GLU A 116 -15.84 3.89 7.27
C GLU A 116 -15.39 4.35 8.65
N GLY A 117 -15.05 5.65 8.75
CA GLY A 117 -14.60 6.31 9.97
C GLY A 117 -13.19 6.87 9.83
N ASP A 118 -12.65 7.38 10.94
CA ASP A 118 -11.37 8.09 10.95
C ASP A 118 -10.23 7.28 11.62
N ASP A 119 -10.55 6.14 12.26
CA ASP A 119 -9.60 5.26 12.94
C ASP A 119 -9.73 3.81 12.43
N PRO A 120 -8.71 3.27 11.74
CA PRO A 120 -8.74 1.90 11.24
C PRO A 120 -8.71 0.83 12.35
N TYR A 121 -8.40 1.23 13.59
CA TYR A 121 -8.41 0.37 14.75
C TYR A 121 -9.76 0.39 15.50
N ALA A 122 -10.70 1.25 15.10
CA ALA A 122 -12.00 1.40 15.73
C ALA A 122 -13.17 1.46 14.72
N ALA A 123 -12.95 1.02 13.48
CA ALA A 123 -13.98 1.01 12.44
C ALA A 123 -15.16 0.12 12.83
N THR A 124 -16.38 0.63 12.71
CA THR A 124 -17.62 -0.08 13.07
C THR A 124 -18.47 -0.47 11.87
N SER A 125 -18.12 0.02 10.68
CA SER A 125 -18.77 -0.35 9.43
C SER A 125 -17.77 -0.60 8.30
N ILE A 126 -18.17 -1.49 7.40
CA ILE A 126 -17.54 -1.70 6.10
C ILE A 126 -18.59 -1.43 5.04
N GLN A 127 -18.31 -0.50 4.14
CA GLN A 127 -19.11 -0.26 2.95
C GLN A 127 -18.66 -1.23 1.86
N VAL A 128 -19.61 -1.84 1.15
CA VAL A 128 -19.39 -2.73 0.00
C VAL A 128 -20.17 -2.19 -1.19
N ILE A 129 -19.61 -2.28 -2.39
CA ILE A 129 -20.24 -1.86 -3.65
C ILE A 129 -20.05 -2.92 -4.73
N ASP A 130 -21.08 -3.12 -5.54
CA ASP A 130 -21.03 -3.79 -6.83
C ASP A 130 -21.01 -2.70 -7.92
N PHE A 131 -19.95 -2.63 -8.72
CA PHE A 131 -19.79 -1.59 -9.75
C PHE A 131 -20.62 -1.84 -11.02
N GLU A 132 -21.11 -3.07 -11.21
CA GLU A 132 -22.01 -3.39 -12.31
C GLU A 132 -23.41 -2.85 -12.04
N THR A 133 -23.93 -3.11 -10.85
CA THR A 133 -25.29 -2.74 -10.45
C THR A 133 -25.39 -1.39 -9.73
N LEU A 134 -24.26 -0.87 -9.24
CA LEU A 134 -24.16 0.25 -8.30
C LEU A 134 -24.87 0.00 -6.97
N GLU A 135 -25.27 -1.24 -6.68
CA GLU A 135 -25.83 -1.59 -5.39
C GLU A 135 -24.75 -1.46 -4.31
N THR A 136 -25.17 -0.96 -3.15
CA THR A 136 -24.30 -0.77 -2.00
C THR A 136 -24.86 -1.49 -0.79
N ARG A 137 -23.97 -2.04 0.04
CA ARG A 137 -24.31 -2.71 1.29
C ARG A 137 -23.35 -2.30 2.39
N THR A 138 -23.89 -1.91 3.53
CA THR A 138 -23.09 -1.60 4.72
C THR A 138 -23.13 -2.78 5.69
N LEU A 139 -21.96 -3.28 6.06
CA LEU A 139 -21.79 -4.22 7.16
C LEU A 139 -21.60 -3.43 8.45
N HIS A 140 -22.31 -3.81 9.52
CA HIS A 140 -22.19 -3.18 10.83
C HIS A 140 -21.63 -4.16 11.86
N ALA A 141 -20.69 -3.69 12.67
CA ALA A 141 -20.25 -4.39 13.87
C ALA A 141 -21.39 -4.55 14.87
N ALA A 142 -21.36 -5.61 15.67
CA ALA A 142 -22.18 -5.68 16.87
C ALA A 142 -21.64 -4.72 17.95
N ASP A 143 -22.46 -4.42 18.96
CA ASP A 143 -22.05 -3.57 20.08
C ASP A 143 -20.74 -4.07 20.72
N GLY A 144 -19.75 -3.17 20.80
CA GLY A 144 -18.43 -3.47 21.37
C GLY A 144 -17.46 -4.20 20.43
N GLN A 145 -17.79 -4.29 19.14
CA GLN A 145 -16.91 -4.87 18.11
C GLN A 145 -16.43 -3.83 17.10
N TYR A 146 -15.31 -4.16 16.45
CA TYR A 146 -14.75 -3.43 15.32
C TYR A 146 -14.55 -4.37 14.12
N LEU A 147 -14.56 -3.79 12.93
CA LEU A 147 -14.39 -4.48 11.66
C LEU A 147 -13.10 -4.04 10.96
N ARG A 148 -12.53 -4.94 10.15
CA ARG A 148 -11.42 -4.63 9.25
C ARG A 148 -11.65 -5.27 7.89
N ALA A 149 -11.61 -4.51 6.81
CA ALA A 149 -11.57 -5.07 5.47
C ALA A 149 -10.20 -5.71 5.23
N LEU A 150 -10.15 -6.97 4.81
CA LEU A 150 -8.89 -7.73 4.66
C LEU A 150 -8.56 -8.05 3.20
N GLY A 151 -9.55 -8.08 2.33
CA GLY A 151 -9.37 -8.41 0.92
C GLY A 151 -10.59 -9.09 0.34
N PHE A 152 -10.41 -9.70 -0.81
CA PHE A 152 -11.42 -10.54 -1.46
C PHE A 152 -10.81 -11.89 -1.83
N MET A 153 -11.65 -12.93 -1.79
CA MET A 153 -11.31 -14.24 -2.31
C MET A 153 -12.26 -14.55 -3.47
N ASN A 154 -11.76 -14.42 -4.70
CA ASN A 154 -12.57 -14.25 -5.91
C ASN A 154 -13.44 -12.97 -5.80
N GLU A 155 -14.76 -13.13 -5.61
CA GLU A 155 -15.74 -12.06 -5.45
C GLU A 155 -16.29 -11.95 -4.02
N ASP A 156 -15.87 -12.85 -3.11
CA ASP A 156 -16.36 -12.84 -1.72
C ASP A 156 -15.48 -11.95 -0.84
N LEU A 157 -16.10 -11.05 -0.07
CA LEU A 157 -15.40 -10.16 0.85
C LEU A 157 -14.85 -10.94 2.04
N VAL A 158 -13.55 -10.76 2.29
CA VAL A 158 -12.86 -11.24 3.48
C VAL A 158 -12.72 -10.07 4.47
N TYR A 159 -13.23 -10.24 5.67
CA TYR A 159 -13.15 -9.22 6.71
C TYR A 159 -12.94 -9.81 8.11
N GLY A 160 -12.25 -9.05 8.95
CA GLY A 160 -11.97 -9.36 10.34
C GLY A 160 -13.01 -8.74 11.26
N ILE A 161 -13.35 -9.45 12.32
CA ILE A 161 -14.19 -8.99 13.43
C ILE A 161 -13.37 -9.14 14.70
N THR A 162 -13.30 -8.07 15.49
CA THR A 162 -12.67 -8.09 16.81
C THR A 162 -13.52 -7.39 17.84
N ARG A 163 -13.31 -7.69 19.12
CA ARG A 163 -13.83 -6.88 20.22
C ARG A 163 -12.93 -5.68 20.48
N ALA A 164 -13.53 -4.58 20.94
CA ALA A 164 -12.77 -3.37 21.29
C ALA A 164 -11.67 -3.64 22.33
N GLU A 165 -11.90 -4.56 23.27
CA GLU A 165 -10.91 -4.96 24.30
C GLU A 165 -9.66 -5.67 23.74
N ASN A 166 -9.74 -6.20 22.52
CA ASN A 166 -8.63 -6.90 21.88
C ASN A 166 -7.76 -5.97 21.03
N VAL A 167 -8.20 -4.73 20.81
CA VAL A 167 -7.38 -3.69 20.21
C VAL A 167 -6.56 -3.06 21.32
N VAL A 168 -5.27 -3.31 21.32
CA VAL A 168 -4.37 -2.93 22.41
C VAL A 168 -3.33 -1.98 21.89
N GLU A 169 -3.13 -0.90 22.64
CA GLU A 169 -2.06 0.06 22.43
C GLU A 169 -0.94 -0.24 23.43
N ASP A 170 0.30 -0.34 22.93
CA ASP A 170 1.47 -0.49 23.80
C ASP A 170 1.90 0.84 24.43
N ALA A 171 2.97 0.84 25.23
CA ALA A 171 3.43 2.04 25.94
C ALA A 171 4.02 3.10 24.99
N GLU A 172 4.26 2.72 23.74
CA GLU A 172 4.83 3.52 22.67
C GLU A 172 3.75 4.07 21.72
N GLY A 173 2.48 3.70 21.93
CA GLY A 173 1.36 4.15 21.10
C GLY A 173 1.03 3.23 19.92
N HIS A 174 1.70 2.08 19.77
CA HIS A 174 1.41 1.14 18.69
C HIS A 174 0.15 0.35 19.00
N LYS A 175 -0.83 0.47 18.12
CA LYS A 175 -2.05 -0.32 18.19
C LYS A 175 -1.89 -1.65 17.47
N THR A 176 -2.19 -2.74 18.17
CA THR A 176 -2.34 -4.08 17.60
C THR A 176 -3.82 -4.39 17.42
N PHE A 177 -4.24 -4.62 16.17
CA PHE A 177 -5.60 -5.07 15.85
C PHE A 177 -5.66 -6.60 15.83
N ALA A 178 -5.94 -7.23 16.96
CA ALA A 178 -6.00 -8.68 17.07
C ALA A 178 -7.40 -9.20 16.73
N ILE A 179 -7.56 -9.91 15.62
CA ILE A 179 -8.85 -10.36 15.08
C ILE A 179 -9.32 -11.63 15.79
N ASP A 180 -10.54 -11.62 16.34
CA ASP A 180 -11.18 -12.81 16.92
C ASP A 180 -11.69 -13.77 15.84
N THR A 181 -12.23 -13.21 14.76
CA THR A 181 -12.92 -13.98 13.72
C THR A 181 -12.68 -13.38 12.35
N VAL A 182 -12.21 -14.20 11.41
CA VAL A 182 -12.21 -13.87 9.98
C VAL A 182 -13.46 -14.46 9.35
N ARG A 183 -14.17 -13.66 8.57
CA ARG A 183 -15.37 -14.07 7.85
C ARG A 183 -15.23 -13.79 6.36
N ILE A 184 -15.69 -14.75 5.55
CA ILE A 184 -15.80 -14.65 4.10
C ILE A 184 -17.29 -14.64 3.77
N GLN A 185 -17.75 -13.60 3.09
CA GLN A 185 -19.17 -13.36 2.81
C GLN A 185 -19.36 -12.87 1.38
N ASP A 186 -20.37 -13.40 0.68
CA ASP A 186 -20.73 -12.90 -0.64
C ASP A 186 -21.42 -11.53 -0.57
N PHE A 187 -21.74 -10.96 -1.73
CA PHE A 187 -22.41 -9.67 -1.85
C PHE A 187 -23.86 -9.67 -1.34
N GLU A 188 -24.58 -10.81 -1.40
CA GLU A 188 -25.96 -10.88 -0.87
C GLU A 188 -26.02 -11.03 0.66
N GLY A 189 -24.92 -11.42 1.29
CA GLY A 189 -24.77 -11.50 2.74
C GLY A 189 -24.73 -12.91 3.27
N ASN A 190 -24.62 -13.92 2.41
CA ASN A 190 -24.46 -15.29 2.84
C ASN A 190 -23.00 -15.53 3.24
N VAL A 191 -22.83 -16.10 4.43
CA VAL A 191 -21.52 -16.43 4.97
C VAL A 191 -21.02 -17.71 4.31
N GLN A 192 -19.93 -17.58 3.55
CA GLN A 192 -19.26 -18.70 2.87
C GLN A 192 -18.34 -19.44 3.84
N LYS A 193 -17.64 -18.69 4.70
CA LYS A 193 -16.75 -19.24 5.70
C LYS A 193 -16.63 -18.31 6.91
N GLU A 194 -16.47 -18.93 8.07
CA GLU A 194 -16.07 -18.24 9.29
C GLU A 194 -14.93 -19.04 9.94
N TYR A 195 -13.94 -18.33 10.45
CA TYR A 195 -12.77 -18.91 11.09
C TYR A 195 -12.41 -18.16 12.37
N SER A 196 -12.24 -18.91 13.45
CA SER A 196 -11.73 -18.46 14.74
C SER A 196 -11.03 -19.63 15.43
N ARG A 197 -10.13 -19.34 16.37
CA ARG A 197 -9.43 -20.38 17.12
C ARG A 197 -9.40 -20.03 18.60
N GLU A 198 -9.91 -20.94 19.43
CA GLU A 198 -10.03 -20.72 20.87
C GLU A 198 -8.66 -20.43 21.51
N GLY A 199 -8.58 -19.34 22.27
CA GLY A 199 -7.37 -18.91 22.97
C GLY A 199 -6.30 -18.27 22.08
N MET A 200 -6.58 -18.01 20.79
CA MET A 200 -5.67 -17.33 19.88
C MET A 200 -6.38 -16.27 19.04
N TYR A 201 -5.60 -15.30 18.59
CA TYR A 201 -6.06 -14.15 17.82
C TYR A 201 -5.28 -14.06 16.52
N ILE A 202 -5.92 -13.57 15.46
CA ILE A 202 -5.30 -13.42 14.16
C ILE A 202 -4.69 -12.02 14.09
N THR A 203 -3.36 -11.93 14.03
CA THR A 203 -2.64 -10.65 14.05
C THR A 203 -2.15 -10.21 12.68
N ASN A 204 -2.02 -11.15 11.74
CA ASN A 204 -1.68 -10.85 10.36
C ASN A 204 -2.50 -11.74 9.41
N VAL A 205 -2.92 -11.17 8.27
CA VAL A 205 -3.69 -11.86 7.24
C VAL A 205 -3.12 -11.52 5.88
N THR A 206 -2.83 -12.54 5.08
CA THR A 206 -2.47 -12.38 3.67
C THR A 206 -3.54 -13.05 2.82
N VAL A 207 -4.20 -12.27 1.97
CA VAL A 207 -5.23 -12.77 1.05
C VAL A 207 -4.62 -12.89 -0.35
N GLY A 208 -4.51 -14.11 -0.85
CA GLY A 208 -4.17 -14.40 -2.24
C GLY A 208 -5.32 -15.06 -2.99
N HIS A 209 -5.14 -15.26 -4.30
CA HIS A 209 -6.17 -15.84 -5.19
C HIS A 209 -6.73 -17.19 -4.71
N THR A 210 -5.85 -18.08 -4.24
CA THR A 210 -6.21 -19.46 -3.87
C THR A 210 -6.04 -19.76 -2.39
N LEU A 211 -5.40 -18.87 -1.64
CA LEU A 211 -4.96 -19.12 -0.28
C LEU A 211 -5.09 -17.84 0.54
N LEU A 212 -5.75 -17.95 1.69
CA LEU A 212 -5.73 -16.96 2.74
C LEU A 212 -4.88 -17.52 3.88
N GLU A 213 -3.79 -16.85 4.20
CA GLU A 213 -2.87 -17.20 5.29
C GLU A 213 -3.11 -16.28 6.49
N MET A 214 -3.04 -16.85 7.70
CA MET A 214 -3.27 -16.14 8.95
C MET A 214 -2.17 -16.46 9.93
N GLU A 215 -1.53 -15.44 10.49
CA GLU A 215 -0.66 -15.59 11.65
C GLU A 215 -1.50 -15.52 12.93
N LEU A 216 -1.29 -16.48 13.82
CA LEU A 216 -1.99 -16.62 15.08
C LEU A 216 -1.08 -16.30 16.26
N SER A 217 -1.55 -15.39 17.10
CA SER A 217 -0.89 -14.92 18.31
C SER A 217 -1.68 -15.26 19.56
N ALA A 218 -0.98 -15.45 20.67
CA ALA A 218 -1.60 -15.61 22.00
C ALA A 218 -1.32 -14.37 22.85
N TRP A 219 -2.28 -14.02 23.71
CA TRP A 219 -2.11 -12.93 24.67
C TRP A 219 -1.19 -13.36 25.82
N GLU A 220 -0.03 -12.74 25.94
CA GLU A 220 0.98 -13.05 26.96
C GLU A 220 1.61 -11.74 27.47
N ASN A 221 1.66 -11.56 28.79
CA ASN A 221 2.34 -10.42 29.44
C ASN A 221 1.94 -9.02 28.92
N GLY A 222 0.71 -8.83 28.46
CA GLY A 222 0.24 -7.53 27.98
C GLY A 222 0.42 -7.28 26.49
N SER A 223 0.86 -8.27 25.72
CA SER A 223 0.99 -8.17 24.25
C SER A 223 0.57 -9.46 23.54
N TYR A 224 0.37 -9.37 22.23
CA TYR A 224 0.12 -10.52 21.37
C TYR A 224 1.44 -11.09 20.86
N VAL A 225 1.71 -12.35 21.18
CA VAL A 225 2.94 -13.04 20.79
C VAL A 225 2.62 -14.08 19.71
N PRO A 226 3.21 -13.98 18.51
CA PRO A 226 3.05 -14.96 17.44
C PRO A 226 3.39 -16.38 17.90
N LYS A 227 2.53 -17.36 17.57
CA LYS A 227 2.69 -18.77 17.95
C LYS A 227 2.73 -19.71 16.77
N THR A 228 1.82 -19.52 15.82
CA THR A 228 1.63 -20.44 14.70
C THR A 228 0.92 -19.73 13.54
N SER A 229 0.70 -20.43 12.44
CA SER A 229 -0.09 -19.94 11.32
C SER A 229 -1.12 -20.98 10.91
N ASP A 230 -2.23 -20.52 10.36
CA ASP A 230 -3.28 -21.33 9.75
C ASP A 230 -3.67 -20.75 8.38
N ASN A 231 -4.44 -21.49 7.60
CA ASN A 231 -4.87 -21.03 6.28
C ASN A 231 -6.27 -21.51 5.88
N ILE A 232 -6.86 -20.81 4.92
CA ILE A 232 -8.09 -21.19 4.22
C ILE A 232 -7.74 -21.33 2.74
N MET A 233 -7.92 -22.53 2.19
CA MET A 233 -7.76 -22.78 0.76
C MET A 233 -9.06 -22.60 0.02
N ASN A 234 -9.00 -21.84 -1.07
CA ASN A 234 -10.07 -21.74 -2.04
C ASN A 234 -10.02 -22.93 -3.00
N ASN A 235 -10.90 -23.92 -2.77
CA ASN A 235 -11.00 -25.11 -3.62
C ASN A 235 -11.97 -24.93 -4.79
N ASN A 236 -12.39 -23.70 -5.11
CA ASN A 236 -13.10 -23.47 -6.36
C ASN A 236 -12.18 -23.92 -7.50
N LYS A 237 -12.66 -24.93 -8.24
CA LYS A 237 -11.99 -25.37 -9.46
C LYS A 237 -12.11 -24.21 -10.43
N THR A 238 -11.07 -23.38 -10.50
CA THR A 238 -10.79 -22.55 -11.65
C THR A 238 -11.00 -23.45 -12.87
N GLY A 239 -11.87 -23.02 -13.79
CA GLY A 239 -12.08 -23.76 -15.03
C GLY A 239 -10.72 -24.10 -15.62
N LYS A 240 -10.55 -25.31 -16.20
CA LYS A 240 -9.27 -25.67 -16.81
C LYS A 240 -8.87 -24.54 -17.76
N ASP A 241 -7.73 -23.90 -17.50
CA ASP A 241 -7.17 -22.90 -18.39
C ASP A 241 -7.08 -23.48 -19.78
N VAL A 242 -7.94 -23.00 -20.67
CA VAL A 242 -7.94 -23.45 -22.06
C VAL A 242 -6.70 -22.91 -22.76
N VAL A 243 -6.20 -21.75 -22.28
CA VAL A 243 -5.04 -21.02 -22.77
C VAL A 243 -4.23 -20.51 -21.56
N SER A 244 -2.91 -20.69 -21.59
CA SER A 244 -1.99 -20.17 -20.57
C SER A 244 -0.82 -19.43 -21.22
N VAL A 245 -0.13 -18.55 -20.49
CA VAL A 245 1.11 -17.92 -20.98
C VAL A 245 2.29 -18.81 -20.61
N ALA A 246 3.08 -19.22 -21.60
CA ALA A 246 4.26 -20.06 -21.40
C ALA A 246 5.53 -19.37 -21.92
N ARG A 247 6.64 -19.64 -21.23
CA ARG A 247 7.97 -19.15 -21.63
C ARG A 247 8.70 -20.24 -22.40
N ASN A 248 9.08 -19.96 -23.64
CA ASN A 248 10.02 -20.79 -24.39
C ASN A 248 11.40 -20.16 -24.35
N THR A 249 12.46 -20.97 -24.34
CA THR A 249 13.81 -20.46 -24.55
C THR A 249 14.46 -21.26 -25.65
N THR A 250 14.86 -20.60 -26.73
CA THR A 250 15.61 -21.22 -27.82
C THR A 250 16.98 -20.54 -27.95
N SER A 251 17.98 -21.28 -28.44
CA SER A 251 19.32 -20.73 -28.67
C SER A 251 19.34 -19.60 -29.70
N ARG A 252 18.33 -19.51 -30.57
CA ARG A 252 18.25 -18.53 -31.66
C ARG A 252 17.42 -17.29 -31.33
N GLN A 253 16.30 -17.47 -30.61
CA GLN A 253 15.36 -16.38 -30.30
C GLN A 253 15.47 -15.91 -28.84
N GLY A 254 16.31 -16.57 -28.03
CA GLY A 254 16.34 -16.33 -26.59
C GLY A 254 15.01 -16.70 -25.97
N VAL A 255 14.55 -15.87 -25.04
CA VAL A 255 13.29 -16.04 -24.32
C VAL A 255 12.14 -15.53 -25.17
N GLY A 256 11.19 -16.41 -25.51
CA GLY A 256 9.92 -16.06 -26.13
C GLY A 256 8.75 -16.30 -25.17
N ILE A 257 7.73 -15.46 -25.24
CA ILE A 257 6.43 -15.66 -24.62
C ILE A 257 5.51 -16.30 -25.66
N MET A 258 4.79 -17.37 -25.31
CA MET A 258 3.80 -18.01 -26.16
C MET A 258 2.48 -18.19 -25.42
N LEU A 259 1.37 -18.23 -26.16
CA LEU A 259 0.11 -18.75 -25.65
C LEU A 259 0.13 -20.27 -25.83
N ALA A 260 0.07 -21.01 -24.72
CA ALA A 260 -0.01 -22.46 -24.68
C ALA A 260 -1.47 -22.86 -24.55
N PHE A 261 -1.96 -23.64 -25.51
CA PHE A 261 -3.34 -24.10 -25.54
C PHE A 261 -3.40 -25.52 -24.97
N SER A 262 -4.37 -25.77 -24.10
CA SER A 262 -4.64 -27.10 -23.54
C SER A 262 -5.16 -28.10 -24.58
N GLN A 263 -5.63 -27.59 -25.72
CA GLN A 263 -6.11 -28.36 -26.86
C GLN A 263 -5.26 -28.06 -28.08
N SER A 264 -5.10 -29.05 -28.96
CA SER A 264 -4.45 -28.86 -30.25
C SER A 264 -5.31 -27.94 -31.12
N ILE A 265 -4.74 -26.83 -31.56
CA ILE A 265 -5.38 -25.97 -32.56
C ILE A 265 -5.07 -26.55 -33.94
N GLU A 266 -6.10 -26.80 -34.75
CA GLU A 266 -5.94 -27.35 -36.11
C GLU A 266 -5.32 -26.34 -37.08
N ASP A 267 -5.65 -25.05 -36.91
CA ASP A 267 -5.12 -23.95 -37.72
C ASP A 267 -4.02 -23.19 -36.97
N THR A 268 -2.79 -23.33 -37.42
CA THR A 268 -1.62 -22.69 -36.80
C THR A 268 -1.26 -21.34 -37.41
N ASP A 269 -2.02 -20.88 -38.42
CA ASP A 269 -1.80 -19.59 -39.07
C ASP A 269 -2.77 -18.55 -38.48
N PRO A 270 -2.34 -17.75 -37.47
CA PRO A 270 -3.24 -16.78 -36.85
C PRO A 270 -3.64 -15.69 -37.85
N LEU A 271 -4.95 -15.41 -37.93
CA LEU A 271 -5.44 -14.24 -38.65
C LEU A 271 -5.06 -12.97 -37.88
N VAL A 272 -4.11 -12.20 -38.44
CA VAL A 272 -3.72 -10.90 -37.89
C VAL A 272 -4.59 -9.82 -38.52
N VAL A 273 -5.37 -9.14 -37.70
CA VAL A 273 -6.21 -8.02 -38.11
C VAL A 273 -5.61 -6.72 -37.56
N TYR A 274 -5.47 -5.71 -38.42
CA TYR A 274 -5.08 -4.37 -38.01
C TYR A 274 -6.31 -3.48 -38.00
N SER A 275 -6.64 -2.95 -36.82
CA SER A 275 -7.71 -1.98 -36.67
C SER A 275 -7.30 -0.62 -37.20
N LYS A 276 -8.29 0.15 -37.69
CA LYS A 276 -8.09 1.58 -37.95
C LYS A 276 -8.42 2.34 -36.67
N MET A 277 -7.80 3.50 -36.48
CA MET A 277 -8.19 4.43 -35.44
C MET A 277 -9.11 5.50 -36.03
N ARG A 278 -10.27 5.71 -35.41
CA ARG A 278 -11.12 6.84 -35.72
C ARG A 278 -10.53 8.08 -35.05
N VAL A 279 -10.34 9.12 -35.83
CA VAL A 279 -10.10 10.47 -35.30
C VAL A 279 -11.47 11.10 -35.11
N SER A 280 -11.83 11.39 -33.86
CA SER A 280 -13.03 12.13 -33.51
C SER A 280 -12.65 13.59 -33.26
N ASP A 281 -13.42 14.53 -33.80
CA ASP A 281 -13.12 15.96 -33.69
C ASP A 281 -13.35 16.51 -32.27
N GLU A 282 -14.14 15.82 -31.43
CA GLU A 282 -14.41 16.17 -30.03
C GLU A 282 -14.38 14.90 -29.16
N VAL A 283 -13.25 14.63 -28.50
CA VAL A 283 -13.16 13.64 -27.42
C VAL A 283 -13.45 14.36 -26.10
N PRO A 284 -14.43 13.92 -25.30
CA PRO A 284 -14.68 14.49 -23.98
C PRO A 284 -13.42 14.50 -23.11
N GLN A 285 -13.12 15.64 -22.51
CA GLN A 285 -12.03 15.78 -21.54
C GLN A 285 -12.60 16.00 -20.14
N ILE A 286 -12.28 15.10 -19.21
CA ILE A 286 -12.79 15.16 -17.83
C ILE A 286 -11.68 15.60 -16.89
N THR A 287 -11.80 16.82 -16.37
CA THR A 287 -10.89 17.30 -15.32
C THR A 287 -11.48 16.94 -13.98
N MET A 288 -10.94 15.90 -13.35
CA MET A 288 -11.30 15.51 -11.99
C MET A 288 -10.64 16.47 -10.99
N GLU A 289 -11.43 16.99 -10.07
CA GLU A 289 -10.88 17.75 -8.94
C GLU A 289 -10.18 16.77 -8.01
N ALA A 290 -8.85 16.85 -7.98
CA ALA A 290 -8.04 16.11 -7.04
C ALA A 290 -8.01 16.89 -5.73
N ASN A 291 -8.78 16.45 -4.74
CA ASN A 291 -8.54 16.90 -3.37
C ASN A 291 -7.18 16.37 -2.94
N GLU A 292 -6.30 17.27 -2.51
CA GLU A 292 -5.02 16.86 -1.97
C GLU A 292 -5.28 16.16 -0.63
N SER A 293 -4.97 14.86 -0.55
CA SER A 293 -5.00 14.17 0.74
C SER A 293 -4.01 14.83 1.70
N GLU A 294 -4.38 15.01 2.96
CA GLU A 294 -3.44 15.46 4.01
C GLU A 294 -2.60 14.28 4.53
N SER A 295 -2.75 13.08 3.95
CA SER A 295 -2.04 11.88 4.38
C SER A 295 -0.52 12.01 4.19
N ASN A 296 0.22 11.67 5.25
CA ASN A 296 1.67 11.55 5.22
C ASN A 296 2.07 10.28 4.47
N LEU A 297 2.26 10.41 3.15
CA LEU A 297 2.66 9.29 2.29
C LEU A 297 4.18 9.25 2.07
N TYR A 298 4.70 8.04 1.99
CA TYR A 298 6.10 7.69 1.78
C TYR A 298 6.26 6.96 0.44
N TYR A 299 7.10 7.51 -0.44
CA TYR A 299 7.33 7.04 -1.80
C TYR A 299 8.66 6.29 -1.86
N VAL A 300 8.61 5.01 -2.19
CA VAL A 300 9.80 4.17 -2.32
C VAL A 300 10.25 4.13 -3.77
N TYR A 301 11.47 4.57 -4.03
CA TYR A 301 12.09 4.48 -5.36
C TYR A 301 13.26 3.52 -5.33
N GLY A 302 13.33 2.63 -6.32
CA GLY A 302 14.38 1.62 -6.49
C GLY A 302 14.55 1.30 -7.97
N TYR A 303 15.75 0.91 -8.38
CA TYR A 303 16.06 0.58 -9.79
C TYR A 303 15.66 1.65 -10.83
N GLY A 304 15.55 2.92 -10.41
CA GLY A 304 15.14 4.04 -11.27
C GLY A 304 13.62 4.22 -11.47
N ALA A 305 12.78 3.53 -10.70
CA ALA A 305 11.32 3.64 -10.77
C ALA A 305 10.67 3.64 -9.37
N LEU A 306 9.44 4.16 -9.28
CA LEU A 306 8.62 4.07 -8.08
C LEU A 306 8.23 2.59 -7.84
N GLN A 307 8.57 2.07 -6.68
CA GLN A 307 8.30 0.68 -6.30
C GLN A 307 6.99 0.57 -5.51
N GLY A 308 6.71 1.54 -4.63
CA GLY A 308 5.52 1.53 -3.79
C GLY A 308 5.25 2.87 -3.12
N ILE A 309 4.03 3.00 -2.59
CA ILE A 309 3.54 4.15 -1.84
C ILE A 309 2.96 3.61 -0.55
N TYR A 310 3.44 4.10 0.58
CA TYR A 310 3.09 3.59 1.92
C TYR A 310 2.61 4.72 2.81
N SER A 311 1.73 4.41 3.75
CA SER A 311 1.34 5.34 4.83
C SER A 311 2.22 5.18 6.08
N ASN A 312 2.88 4.03 6.23
CA ASN A 312 3.79 3.75 7.33
C ASN A 312 5.26 3.94 6.90
N PRO A 313 6.07 4.74 7.61
CA PRO A 313 7.48 4.96 7.28
C PRO A 313 8.34 3.70 7.42
N VAL A 314 8.04 2.81 8.37
CA VAL A 314 8.79 1.57 8.63
C VAL A 314 8.65 0.62 7.45
N GLU A 315 7.42 0.40 6.97
CA GLU A 315 7.14 -0.43 5.80
C GLU A 315 7.84 0.14 4.56
N ALA A 316 7.81 1.47 4.39
CA ALA A 316 8.51 2.13 3.29
C ALA A 316 10.04 1.92 3.37
N ILE A 317 10.64 2.02 4.56
CA ILE A 317 12.07 1.79 4.78
C ILE A 317 12.44 0.35 4.50
N GLN A 318 11.66 -0.62 5.00
CA GLN A 318 11.88 -2.04 4.76
C GLN A 318 11.80 -2.36 3.26
N ALA A 319 10.76 -1.88 2.58
CA ALA A 319 10.62 -2.05 1.14
C ALA A 319 11.76 -1.39 0.35
N ALA A 320 12.23 -0.21 0.77
CA ALA A 320 13.36 0.47 0.15
C ALA A 320 14.67 -0.31 0.37
N ASP A 321 14.88 -0.91 1.54
CA ASP A 321 16.08 -1.68 1.87
C ASP A 321 16.23 -2.92 0.98
N GLU A 322 15.12 -3.63 0.72
CA GLU A 322 15.09 -4.81 -0.16
C GLU A 322 15.54 -4.52 -1.59
N VAL A 323 15.25 -3.32 -2.09
CA VAL A 323 15.55 -2.89 -3.47
C VAL A 323 16.77 -1.99 -3.57
N SER A 324 17.49 -1.79 -2.46
CA SER A 324 18.58 -0.79 -2.37
C SER A 324 18.15 0.59 -2.87
N GLY A 325 16.99 1.04 -2.39
CA GLY A 325 16.29 2.24 -2.82
C GLY A 325 16.33 3.40 -1.83
N VAL A 326 15.41 4.34 -2.05
CA VAL A 326 15.22 5.56 -1.26
C VAL A 326 13.77 5.73 -0.87
N VAL A 327 13.52 6.34 0.28
CA VAL A 327 12.20 6.75 0.76
C VAL A 327 12.13 8.27 0.72
N LEU A 328 11.14 8.79 0.01
CA LEU A 328 10.84 10.22 -0.06
C LEU A 328 9.46 10.51 0.54
N ASN A 329 9.25 11.68 1.13
CA ASN A 329 7.90 12.16 1.41
C ASN A 329 7.34 12.97 0.22
N ARG A 330 6.13 13.50 0.37
CA ARG A 330 5.44 14.28 -0.66
C ARG A 330 6.20 15.55 -1.09
N GLN A 331 6.92 16.18 -0.17
CA GLN A 331 7.76 17.35 -0.45
C GLN A 331 9.12 16.97 -1.06
N GLN A 332 9.28 15.71 -1.51
CA GLN A 332 10.52 15.15 -2.07
C GLN A 332 11.71 15.23 -1.11
N GLN A 333 11.45 15.25 0.20
CA GLN A 333 12.49 15.17 1.21
C GLN A 333 12.93 13.73 1.36
N TYR A 334 14.25 13.51 1.49
CA TYR A 334 14.78 12.20 1.83
C TYR A 334 14.43 11.85 3.27
N ILE A 335 13.64 10.79 3.42
CA ILE A 335 13.32 10.17 4.70
C ILE A 335 14.40 9.13 5.02
N TRP A 336 14.78 8.31 4.02
CA TRP A 336 15.76 7.24 4.14
C TRP A 336 16.40 6.90 2.78
N GLU A 337 17.64 6.39 2.75
CA GLU A 337 18.34 5.99 1.51
C GLU A 337 19.35 4.88 1.77
N ARG A 338 19.25 3.77 1.02
CA ARG A 338 20.27 2.71 1.02
C ARG A 338 21.46 3.13 0.14
N GLY A 339 22.66 3.18 0.74
CA GLY A 339 23.93 3.36 0.01
C GLY A 339 24.75 4.60 0.41
N ASN A 340 24.15 5.60 1.05
CA ASN A 340 24.84 6.81 1.52
C ASN A 340 25.16 6.79 3.04
N GLN A 341 25.37 5.61 3.60
CA GLN A 341 25.78 5.46 4.99
C GLN A 341 27.21 5.97 5.17
N ARG A 342 27.42 6.90 6.11
CA ARG A 342 28.77 7.32 6.50
C ARG A 342 29.49 6.18 7.21
N THR A 343 30.81 6.10 7.08
CA THR A 343 31.62 5.09 7.80
C THR A 343 31.72 5.39 9.29
N GLN A 344 31.63 6.66 9.66
CA GLN A 344 31.54 7.12 11.04
C GLN A 344 30.90 8.52 11.09
N ILE A 345 30.15 8.81 12.15
CA ILE A 345 29.61 10.13 12.44
C ILE A 345 29.35 10.27 13.94
N THR A 346 29.52 11.49 14.46
CA THR A 346 29.00 11.91 15.75
C THR A 346 28.32 13.26 15.55
N LEU A 347 27.07 13.38 15.97
CA LEU A 347 26.25 14.57 15.81
C LEU A 347 26.68 15.67 16.76
N ASN A 348 26.43 16.91 16.37
CA ASN A 348 26.59 18.05 17.25
C ASN A 348 25.36 18.16 18.16
N VAL A 349 25.55 17.88 19.44
CA VAL A 349 24.46 17.88 20.44
C VAL A 349 23.74 19.22 20.58
N GLN A 350 24.37 20.32 20.19
CA GLN A 350 23.76 21.67 20.25
C GLN A 350 22.63 21.86 19.24
N ASP A 351 22.60 21.03 18.19
CA ASP A 351 21.59 21.10 17.12
C ASP A 351 20.39 20.19 17.43
N ILE A 352 20.47 19.37 18.48
CA ILE A 352 19.45 18.40 18.88
C ILE A 352 18.42 19.06 19.81
N PRO A 353 17.10 18.88 19.58
CA PRO A 353 16.06 19.37 20.49
C PRO A 353 16.19 18.84 21.92
N GLU A 354 15.76 19.63 22.91
CA GLU A 354 15.93 19.31 24.34
C GLU A 354 15.23 18.01 24.76
N GLU A 355 14.00 17.76 24.29
CA GLU A 355 13.26 16.52 24.59
C GLU A 355 13.93 15.27 23.99
N PHE A 356 14.60 15.42 22.83
CA PHE A 356 15.41 14.34 22.26
C PHE A 356 16.67 14.10 23.09
N LEU A 357 17.35 15.14 23.57
CA LEU A 357 18.49 15.02 24.49
C LEU A 357 18.12 14.33 25.81
N ALA A 358 16.89 14.50 26.27
CA ALA A 358 16.35 13.81 27.43
C ALA A 358 15.99 12.33 27.16
N ALA A 359 16.09 11.86 25.91
CA ALA A 359 15.63 10.55 25.46
C ALA A 359 14.17 10.27 25.84
N ASN A 360 13.31 11.29 25.73
CA ASN A 360 11.88 11.16 25.98
C ASN A 360 11.25 10.31 24.88
N ALA A 361 10.46 9.28 25.22
CA ALA A 361 9.81 8.41 24.24
C ALA A 361 8.35 8.78 23.96
N ASP A 362 7.83 9.80 24.65
CA ASP A 362 6.47 10.29 24.43
C ASP A 362 6.41 11.09 23.12
N MET A 363 5.79 10.48 22.11
CA MET A 363 5.67 11.03 20.76
C MET A 363 4.95 12.38 20.72
N GLU A 364 3.93 12.58 21.57
CA GLU A 364 3.20 13.85 21.63
C GLU A 364 4.10 14.95 22.18
N VAL A 365 4.81 14.67 23.29
CA VAL A 365 5.74 15.62 23.89
C VAL A 365 6.90 15.96 22.95
N LEU A 366 7.45 14.95 22.25
CA LEU A 366 8.49 15.17 21.25
C LEU A 366 7.97 16.06 20.11
N GLN A 367 6.76 15.81 19.62
CA GLN A 367 6.17 16.58 18.52
C GLN A 367 5.81 18.01 18.93
N GLU A 368 5.31 18.22 20.15
CA GLU A 368 5.07 19.55 20.73
C GLU A 368 6.36 20.35 20.86
N SER A 369 7.44 19.72 21.32
CA SER A 369 8.77 20.34 21.45
C SER A 369 9.39 20.72 20.11
N LEU A 370 9.21 19.88 19.10
CA LEU A 370 9.70 20.12 17.75
C LEU A 370 8.88 21.21 17.04
N GLY A 371 7.57 21.29 17.32
CA GLY A 371 6.66 22.27 16.72
C GLY A 371 6.66 22.18 15.19
N THR A 372 6.73 23.32 14.52
CA THR A 372 6.76 23.38 13.04
C THR A 372 8.13 23.06 12.44
N ARG A 373 9.16 22.81 13.26
CA ARG A 373 10.54 22.57 12.80
C ARG A 373 10.72 21.20 12.16
N GLY A 374 9.80 20.27 12.41
CA GLY A 374 9.84 18.93 11.86
C GLY A 374 8.68 18.06 12.31
N THR A 375 8.67 16.84 11.80
CA THR A 375 7.71 15.79 12.13
C THR A 375 8.46 14.65 12.83
N VAL A 376 7.99 14.25 14.00
CA VAL A 376 8.51 13.09 14.72
C VAL A 376 8.07 11.82 13.98
N MET A 377 8.96 10.85 13.89
CA MET A 377 8.70 9.58 13.22
C MET A 377 8.99 8.42 14.15
N ASP A 378 8.01 7.52 14.24
CA ASP A 378 8.18 6.21 14.84
C ASP A 378 8.76 5.26 13.81
N LEU A 379 9.90 4.65 14.15
CA LEU A 379 10.62 3.67 13.35
C LEU A 379 10.66 2.29 14.04
N THR A 380 9.69 2.01 14.91
CA THR A 380 9.59 0.74 15.61
C THR A 380 9.46 -0.43 14.63
N GLY A 381 10.35 -1.42 14.78
CA GLY A 381 10.48 -2.55 13.87
C GLY A 381 11.56 -2.39 12.79
N CYS A 382 12.15 -1.21 12.63
CA CYS A 382 13.39 -1.07 11.87
C CYS A 382 14.55 -1.76 12.59
N THR A 383 15.52 -2.27 11.83
CA THR A 383 16.77 -2.80 12.40
C THR A 383 17.71 -1.67 12.81
N LEU A 384 18.69 -1.95 13.68
CA LEU A 384 19.74 -0.97 14.00
C LEU A 384 20.42 -0.46 12.72
N ASP A 385 20.77 -1.34 11.79
CA ASP A 385 21.41 -0.98 10.52
C ASP A 385 20.58 0.04 9.72
N GLN A 386 19.25 -0.16 9.65
CA GLN A 386 18.34 0.75 8.97
C GLN A 386 18.31 2.14 9.62
N VAL A 387 18.26 2.24 10.94
CA VAL A 387 18.20 3.54 11.63
C VAL A 387 19.54 4.28 11.67
N LEU A 388 20.69 3.60 11.47
CA LEU A 388 21.98 4.27 11.32
C LEU A 388 22.02 5.19 10.08
N TYR A 389 21.19 4.96 9.06
CA TYR A 389 21.05 5.88 7.93
C TYR A 389 20.41 7.22 8.34
N CYS A 390 19.48 7.22 9.29
CA CYS A 390 18.93 8.45 9.86
C CYS A 390 20.03 9.27 10.55
N ILE A 391 20.89 8.59 11.32
CA ILE A 391 22.04 9.23 11.97
C ILE A 391 23.04 9.77 10.94
N SER A 392 23.29 9.05 9.85
CA SER A 392 24.08 9.54 8.71
C SER A 392 23.52 10.83 8.09
N ALA A 393 22.20 10.94 8.07
CA ALA A 393 21.45 12.12 7.63
C ALA A 393 21.36 13.22 8.70
N GLN A 394 22.16 13.13 9.77
CA GLN A 394 22.21 14.08 10.89
C GLN A 394 20.99 14.07 11.83
N ARG A 395 20.17 13.02 11.79
CA ARG A 395 18.99 12.88 12.65
C ARG A 395 19.31 11.95 13.82
N PRO A 396 19.23 12.41 15.08
CA PRO A 396 19.46 11.56 16.23
C PRO A 396 18.33 10.53 16.36
N VAL A 397 18.60 9.40 17.03
CA VAL A 397 17.62 8.32 17.20
C VAL A 397 17.49 7.98 18.68
N ILE A 398 16.29 8.10 19.23
CA ILE A 398 15.95 7.55 20.54
C ILE A 398 15.71 6.06 20.36
N ALA A 399 16.33 5.23 21.19
CA ALA A 399 16.17 3.78 21.15
C ALA A 399 15.76 3.26 22.53
N LYS A 400 14.80 2.33 22.56
CA LYS A 400 14.44 1.61 23.78
C LYS A 400 15.56 0.64 24.18
N THR A 401 15.92 0.65 25.45
CA THR A 401 17.01 -0.16 26.02
C THR A 401 16.51 -1.18 27.05
N GLY A 402 15.25 -1.09 27.46
CA GLY A 402 14.62 -1.93 28.48
C GLY A 402 13.22 -1.43 28.82
N ASP A 403 12.65 -1.92 29.92
CA ASP A 403 11.31 -1.53 30.39
C ASP A 403 11.30 -0.05 30.78
N ASN A 404 10.64 0.78 29.96
CA ASN A 404 10.56 2.24 30.11
C ASN A 404 11.93 2.93 30.23
N SER A 405 12.98 2.37 29.62
CA SER A 405 14.31 2.99 29.57
C SER A 405 14.73 3.25 28.14
N TYR A 406 15.24 4.45 27.88
CA TYR A 406 15.57 4.93 26.54
C TYR A 406 16.96 5.57 26.53
N ALA A 407 17.62 5.49 25.38
CA ALA A 407 18.91 6.14 25.14
C ALA A 407 18.87 6.90 23.82
N LEU A 408 19.57 8.03 23.76
CA LEU A 408 19.72 8.79 22.52
C LEU A 408 21.02 8.39 21.80
N LEU A 409 20.89 7.82 20.61
CA LEU A 409 22.00 7.59 19.69
C LEU A 409 22.29 8.86 18.92
N ILE A 410 23.54 9.31 19.03
CA ILE A 410 24.05 10.53 18.38
C ILE A 410 25.22 10.22 17.45
N GLY A 411 25.45 8.97 17.09
CA GLY A 411 26.56 8.61 16.22
C GLY A 411 26.83 7.13 16.16
N TYR A 412 27.72 6.75 15.26
CA TYR A 412 28.32 5.42 15.20
C TYR A 412 29.66 5.45 14.45
N ASP A 413 30.41 4.36 14.57
CA ASP A 413 31.51 3.98 13.70
C ASP A 413 31.39 2.48 13.34
N GLN A 414 32.43 1.90 12.71
CA GLN A 414 32.42 0.48 12.32
C GLN A 414 32.24 -0.49 13.51
N TYR A 415 32.61 -0.10 14.72
CA TYR A 415 32.66 -0.96 15.91
C TYR A 415 31.70 -0.56 17.01
N ASN A 416 31.26 0.71 17.06
CA ASN A 416 30.49 1.25 18.17
C ASN A 416 29.32 2.12 17.71
N THR A 417 28.27 2.16 18.52
CA THR A 417 27.27 3.23 18.56
C THR A 417 27.64 4.24 19.64
N TRP A 418 27.41 5.53 19.40
CA TRP A 418 27.69 6.62 20.33
C TRP A 418 26.38 7.11 20.95
N TRP A 419 26.25 6.97 22.26
CA TRP A 419 25.05 7.33 23.01
C TRP A 419 25.28 8.62 23.79
N TYR A 420 24.27 9.49 23.87
CA TYR A 420 24.35 10.69 24.68
C TYR A 420 24.06 10.39 26.15
N ASP A 421 25.03 10.69 27.03
CA ASP A 421 24.86 10.62 28.48
C ASP A 421 24.42 12.00 28.99
N THR A 422 23.21 12.09 29.55
CA THR A 422 22.64 13.34 30.07
C THR A 422 23.33 13.86 31.32
N ALA A 423 23.95 12.98 32.12
CA ALA A 423 24.63 13.35 33.35
C ALA A 423 26.01 13.95 33.08
N THR A 424 26.75 13.40 32.13
CA THR A 424 28.08 13.90 31.75
C THR A 424 28.06 14.84 30.55
N GLN A 425 26.93 14.93 29.83
CA GLN A 425 26.75 15.67 28.58
C GLN A 425 27.76 15.27 27.49
N THR A 426 28.14 13.98 27.45
CA THR A 426 29.16 13.46 26.53
C THR A 426 28.68 12.22 25.78
N ALA A 427 29.29 11.95 24.64
CA ALA A 427 29.08 10.70 23.90
C ALA A 427 29.80 9.52 24.60
N VAL A 428 29.09 8.43 24.85
CA VAL A 428 29.61 7.17 25.41
C VAL A 428 29.55 6.08 24.35
N ALA A 429 30.63 5.32 24.21
CA ALA A 429 30.72 4.23 23.22
C ALA A 429 30.07 2.95 23.74
N HIS A 430 29.23 2.33 22.91
CA HIS A 430 28.65 1.01 23.12
C HIS A 430 28.97 0.14 21.91
N GLY A 431 29.39 -1.12 22.11
CA GLY A 431 29.76 -2.01 21.01
C GLY A 431 28.61 -2.28 20.06
N MET A 432 28.84 -2.24 18.75
CA MET A 432 27.80 -2.35 17.72
C MET A 432 26.97 -3.63 17.87
N GLN A 433 27.62 -4.76 18.11
CA GLN A 433 26.94 -6.06 18.28
C GLN A 433 26.11 -6.10 19.58
N ASP A 434 26.64 -5.52 20.66
CA ASP A 434 25.93 -5.45 21.94
C ASP A 434 24.70 -4.54 21.83
N SER A 435 24.84 -3.39 21.18
CA SER A 435 23.73 -2.48 20.89
C SER A 435 22.67 -3.15 20.01
N THR A 436 23.08 -3.88 18.97
CA THR A 436 22.14 -4.61 18.09
C THR A 436 21.31 -5.61 18.90
N ALA A 437 21.97 -6.49 19.66
CA ALA A 437 21.28 -7.50 20.47
C ALA A 437 20.39 -6.87 21.54
N LEU A 438 20.82 -5.77 22.15
CA LEU A 438 20.02 -5.05 23.15
C LEU A 438 18.73 -4.49 22.55
N PHE A 439 18.82 -3.79 21.42
CA PHE A 439 17.64 -3.19 20.79
C PHE A 439 16.69 -4.25 20.24
N GLU A 440 17.21 -5.34 19.65
CA GLU A 440 16.40 -6.49 19.22
C GLU A 440 15.64 -7.10 20.41
N GLN A 441 16.31 -7.25 21.56
CA GLN A 441 15.67 -7.75 22.77
C GLN A 441 14.61 -6.77 23.32
N ALA A 442 14.81 -5.47 23.13
CA ALA A 442 13.89 -4.42 23.54
C ALA A 442 12.76 -4.13 22.53
N GLY A 443 12.66 -4.92 21.45
CA GLY A 443 11.59 -4.82 20.45
C GLY A 443 11.87 -3.86 19.29
N ASN A 444 13.13 -3.40 19.13
CA ASN A 444 13.54 -2.48 18.06
C ASN A 444 12.67 -1.22 17.98
N VAL A 445 12.36 -0.63 19.13
CA VAL A 445 11.63 0.63 19.22
C VAL A 445 12.61 1.79 19.01
N PHE A 446 12.39 2.54 17.94
CA PHE A 446 13.24 3.65 17.53
C PHE A 446 12.40 4.87 17.18
N ILE A 447 12.78 6.05 17.66
CA ILE A 447 12.09 7.31 17.38
C ILE A 447 13.11 8.33 16.85
N THR A 448 12.76 9.03 15.78
CA THR A 448 13.59 10.11 15.20
C THR A 448 12.68 11.25 14.73
N TYR A 449 13.21 12.22 13.99
CA TYR A 449 12.40 13.25 13.35
C TYR A 449 12.94 13.59 11.96
N VAL A 450 12.07 14.15 11.13
CA VAL A 450 12.43 14.79 9.86
C VAL A 450 12.18 16.27 9.97
N GLU A 451 13.17 17.07 9.61
CA GLU A 451 13.06 18.52 9.58
C GLU A 451 12.08 18.97 8.49
N THR A 452 11.21 19.93 8.82
CA THR A 452 10.41 20.63 7.82
C THR A 452 11.36 21.47 6.96
N TYR A 453 11.23 21.44 5.63
CA TYR A 453 11.93 22.42 4.81
C TYR A 453 11.41 23.82 5.17
N ASN A 454 12.28 24.64 5.77
CA ASN A 454 12.04 26.08 5.83
C ASN A 454 12.44 26.65 4.45
N GLU A 455 11.52 27.36 3.79
CA GLU A 455 11.81 28.20 2.61
C GLU A 455 12.89 29.26 2.88
#